data_AF-A0A7X9CNN6-F1
#
_entry.id   AF-A0A7X9CNN6-F1
#
_cell.length_a   1.000
_cell.length_b   1.000
_cell.length_c   1.000
_cell.angle_alpha   90.00
_cell.angle_beta   90.00
_cell.angle_gamma   90.00
#
_symmetry.space_group_name_H-M   'P 1'
#
loop_
_entity.id
_entity.type
_entity.pdbx_description
1 polymer ?
#
loop_
_entity_poly.entity_id
_entity_poly.type
_entity_poly.pdbx_seq_one_letter_code
_entity_poly.pdbx_strand_id
1 'polypeptide(L)'
;MKGTNVSAWIRTSKSLYGEDLVNEALEHYGIRPDKIFTPTEDIEDSIALGFVDYMANKLGKDSAEVWMEIGIDNVKTFSKDYPAFFRYKNLYSFLKALYDIHIVVTKRIPGAKPPIVNIEAIDNNKAIMTYSSPREMFAYFHGMLKGAAIYYDEEIKVETLETKENFTKVSIIFQEEIYREKSYGLNKFFSFGFIKKLETKIALASLLFGGIPIIILSRFIDEKIMMPIALLISFLIPFLVGKGLVKPMEAIIKSIEEIKAKDLSFERSISTNDLFEDINNSINEIKAIIKTDFVGYKGTTDELNVFADRFNDISSN
;
A
#
# COMPACT_ATOMS: atom_id res chain seq x y z
N MET A 1 12.51 -5.80 20.57
CA MET A 1 11.14 -5.32 20.26
C MET A 1 10.99 -3.86 20.68
N LYS A 2 10.52 -2.97 19.79
CA LYS A 2 10.33 -1.54 20.12
C LYS A 2 9.38 -1.36 21.32
N GLY A 3 9.78 -0.57 22.31
CA GLY A 3 9.02 -0.36 23.55
C GLY A 3 7.61 0.20 23.33
N THR A 4 7.41 1.08 22.35
CA THR A 4 6.07 1.62 22.04
C THR A 4 5.11 0.57 21.48
N ASN A 5 5.62 -0.44 20.77
CA ASN A 5 4.79 -1.56 20.31
C ASN A 5 4.38 -2.44 21.49
N VAL A 6 5.31 -2.73 22.40
CA VAL A 6 5.02 -3.48 23.64
C VAL A 6 4.01 -2.72 24.50
N SER A 7 4.16 -1.40 24.61
CA SER A 7 3.22 -0.53 25.31
C SER A 7 1.81 -0.60 24.70
N ALA A 8 1.69 -0.64 23.38
CA ALA A 8 0.41 -0.83 22.69
C ALA A 8 -0.20 -2.21 22.99
N TRP A 9 0.61 -3.27 22.96
CA TRP A 9 0.15 -4.62 23.34
C TRP A 9 -0.36 -4.66 24.77
N ILE A 10 0.38 -4.09 25.73
CA ILE A 10 -0.05 -4.04 27.13
C ILE A 10 -1.41 -3.34 27.26
N ARG A 11 -1.61 -2.18 26.61
CA ARG A 11 -2.89 -1.47 26.65
C ARG A 11 -4.03 -2.28 26.06
N THR A 12 -3.78 -2.90 24.91
CA THR A 12 -4.76 -3.76 24.25
C THR A 12 -5.12 -4.95 25.15
N SER A 13 -4.13 -5.62 25.72
CA SER A 13 -4.33 -6.72 26.66
C SER A 13 -5.09 -6.29 27.92
N LYS A 14 -4.82 -5.10 28.47
CA LYS A 14 -5.59 -4.56 29.62
C LYS A 14 -7.05 -4.35 29.26
N SER A 15 -7.34 -3.86 28.05
CA SER A 15 -8.71 -3.68 27.57
C SER A 15 -9.43 -5.02 27.31
N LEU A 16 -8.70 -6.07 26.92
CA LEU A 16 -9.28 -7.39 26.59
C LEU A 16 -9.47 -8.27 27.83
N TYR A 17 -8.47 -8.31 28.71
CA TYR A 17 -8.37 -9.31 29.78
C TYR A 17 -8.33 -8.73 31.20
N GLY A 18 -8.40 -7.40 31.33
CA GLY A 18 -8.35 -6.69 32.61
C GLY A 18 -6.94 -6.39 33.08
N GLU A 19 -6.82 -5.43 34.01
CA GLU A 19 -5.51 -4.96 34.47
C GLU A 19 -4.78 -5.97 35.35
N ASP A 20 -5.50 -6.68 36.23
CA ASP A 20 -4.90 -7.58 37.22
C ASP A 20 -4.05 -8.68 36.56
N LEU A 21 -4.61 -9.36 35.56
CA LEU A 21 -3.91 -10.41 34.83
C LEU A 21 -2.68 -9.88 34.08
N VAL A 22 -2.82 -8.71 33.44
CA VAL A 22 -1.72 -8.11 32.67
C VAL A 22 -0.61 -7.64 33.59
N ASN A 23 -0.96 -7.01 34.72
CA ASN A 23 0.02 -6.56 35.70
C ASN A 23 0.77 -7.75 36.32
N GLU A 24 0.07 -8.86 36.64
CA GLU A 24 0.72 -10.11 37.09
C GLU A 24 1.72 -10.64 36.05
N ALA A 25 1.33 -10.66 34.77
CA ALA A 25 2.20 -11.09 33.67
C ALA A 25 3.43 -10.19 33.51
N LEU A 26 3.26 -8.87 33.66
CA LEU A 26 4.37 -7.90 33.57
C LEU A 26 5.35 -8.08 34.72
N GLU A 27 4.87 -8.21 35.95
CA GLU A 27 5.70 -8.42 37.13
C GLU A 27 6.50 -9.72 37.05
N HIS A 28 5.91 -10.79 36.49
CA HIS A 28 6.61 -12.06 36.26
C HIS A 28 7.87 -11.90 35.39
N TYR A 29 7.83 -11.00 34.41
CA TYR A 29 8.96 -10.67 33.54
C TYR A 29 9.75 -9.45 33.99
N GLY A 30 9.55 -8.98 35.23
CA GLY A 30 10.31 -7.87 35.81
C GLY A 30 9.97 -6.49 35.24
N ILE A 31 8.82 -6.34 34.56
CA ILE A 31 8.31 -5.05 34.11
C ILE A 31 7.39 -4.51 35.18
N ARG A 32 7.68 -3.31 35.68
CA ARG A 32 6.75 -2.61 36.57
C ARG A 32 5.44 -2.29 35.85
N PRO A 33 4.27 -2.54 36.47
CA PRO A 33 2.95 -2.23 35.87
C PRO A 33 2.76 -0.76 35.44
N ASP A 34 3.47 0.17 36.08
CA ASP A 34 3.44 1.61 35.83
C ASP A 34 4.61 2.10 34.95
N LYS A 35 5.37 1.19 34.34
CA LYS A 35 6.48 1.55 33.45
C LYS A 35 6.00 2.36 32.25
N ILE A 36 6.57 3.55 32.07
CA ILE A 36 6.44 4.34 30.84
C ILE A 36 7.51 3.88 29.85
N PHE A 37 7.07 3.48 28.66
CA PHE A 37 7.99 3.13 27.57
C PHE A 37 8.35 4.37 26.76
N THR A 38 9.64 4.65 26.62
CA THR A 38 10.21 5.71 25.79
C THR A 38 10.15 5.33 24.29
N PRO A 39 10.07 6.32 23.38
CA PRO A 39 10.09 6.11 21.93
C PRO A 39 11.32 5.36 21.39
N THR A 40 12.44 5.42 22.12
CA THR A 40 13.74 4.91 21.69
C THR A 40 14.15 3.60 22.36
N GLU A 41 13.39 3.10 23.33
CA GLU A 41 13.76 1.85 23.99
C GLU A 41 13.45 0.61 23.16
N ASP A 42 14.30 -0.40 23.32
CA ASP A 42 14.11 -1.75 22.79
C ASP A 42 14.02 -2.72 23.97
N ILE A 43 13.05 -3.63 23.89
CA ILE A 43 12.73 -4.66 24.87
C ILE A 43 13.14 -6.01 24.31
N GLU A 44 13.81 -6.85 25.08
CA GLU A 44 14.17 -8.19 24.63
C GLU A 44 12.95 -9.00 24.19
N ASP A 45 13.06 -9.72 23.08
CA ASP A 45 11.92 -10.44 22.50
C ASP A 45 11.38 -11.53 23.45
N SER A 46 12.25 -12.16 24.27
CA SER A 46 11.85 -13.11 25.31
C SER A 46 10.91 -12.51 26.37
N ILE A 47 11.12 -11.24 26.71
CA ILE A 47 10.30 -10.48 27.65
C ILE A 47 9.02 -10.01 26.95
N ALA A 48 9.17 -9.41 25.77
CA ALA A 48 8.07 -8.80 25.02
C ALA A 48 7.04 -9.84 24.53
N LEU A 49 7.49 -11.05 24.20
CA LEU A 49 6.60 -12.14 23.79
C LEU A 49 6.13 -12.96 25.01
N GLY A 50 7.02 -13.16 25.98
CA GLY A 50 6.76 -14.02 27.13
C GLY A 50 5.56 -13.58 27.98
N PHE A 51 5.31 -12.27 28.14
CA PHE A 51 4.15 -11.83 28.92
C PHE A 51 2.82 -12.29 28.31
N VAL A 52 2.74 -12.44 26.97
CA VAL A 52 1.57 -12.99 26.29
C VAL A 52 1.45 -14.49 26.53
N ASP A 53 2.55 -15.23 26.48
CA ASP A 53 2.55 -16.67 26.80
C ASP A 53 2.10 -16.92 28.24
N TYR A 54 2.51 -16.06 29.17
CA TYR A 54 2.06 -16.12 30.56
C TYR A 54 0.54 -15.90 30.68
N MET A 55 0.00 -14.88 30.03
CA MET A 55 -1.44 -14.63 30.00
C MET A 55 -2.20 -15.81 29.38
N ALA A 56 -1.71 -16.36 28.26
CA ALA A 56 -2.33 -17.51 27.59
C ALA A 56 -2.44 -18.72 28.53
N ASN A 57 -1.36 -19.04 29.26
CA ASN A 57 -1.35 -20.12 30.25
C ASN A 57 -2.38 -19.91 31.36
N LYS A 58 -2.51 -18.68 31.88
CA LYS A 58 -3.49 -18.33 32.92
C LYS A 58 -4.94 -18.39 32.43
N LEU A 59 -5.16 -18.04 31.16
CA LEU A 59 -6.46 -18.09 30.51
C LEU A 59 -6.83 -19.50 30.04
N GLY A 60 -5.90 -20.46 30.06
CA GLY A 60 -6.10 -21.79 29.50
C GLY A 60 -6.27 -21.78 27.97
N LYS A 61 -5.70 -20.78 27.29
CA LYS A 61 -5.77 -20.58 25.84
C LYS A 61 -4.43 -20.92 25.18
N ASP A 62 -4.48 -21.20 23.89
CA ASP A 62 -3.26 -21.26 23.07
C ASP A 62 -2.68 -19.84 22.88
N SER A 63 -1.36 -19.70 22.91
CA SER A 63 -0.70 -18.39 22.73
C SER A 63 -1.04 -17.76 21.38
N ALA A 64 -1.21 -18.55 20.32
CA ALA A 64 -1.63 -18.05 19.01
C ALA A 64 -3.04 -17.46 19.06
N GLU A 65 -3.96 -18.02 19.86
CA GLU A 65 -5.31 -17.47 20.04
C GLU A 65 -5.24 -16.08 20.70
N VAL A 66 -4.43 -15.94 21.76
CA VAL A 66 -4.25 -14.66 22.45
C VAL A 66 -3.58 -13.63 21.53
N TRP A 67 -2.57 -14.02 20.75
CA TRP A 67 -1.94 -13.13 19.77
C TRP A 67 -2.90 -12.69 18.67
N MET A 68 -3.81 -13.56 18.23
CA MET A 68 -4.85 -13.23 17.26
C MET A 68 -5.82 -12.19 17.85
N GLU A 69 -6.31 -12.42 19.08
CA GLU A 69 -7.21 -11.49 19.78
C GLU A 69 -6.56 -10.13 20.02
N ILE A 70 -5.31 -10.11 20.52
CA ILE A 70 -4.51 -8.89 20.64
C ILE A 70 -4.38 -8.23 19.27
N GLY A 71 -4.00 -8.96 18.22
CA GLY A 71 -3.84 -8.39 16.87
C GLY A 71 -5.09 -7.68 16.35
N ILE A 72 -6.28 -8.24 16.58
CA ILE A 72 -7.56 -7.65 16.16
C ILE A 72 -7.78 -6.29 16.84
N ASP A 73 -7.66 -6.25 18.17
CA ASP A 73 -7.96 -5.03 18.94
C ASP A 73 -6.81 -4.02 18.94
N ASN A 74 -5.57 -4.46 18.68
CA ASN A 74 -4.40 -3.58 18.70
C ASN A 74 -4.43 -2.55 17.57
N VAL A 75 -5.16 -2.82 16.49
CA VAL A 75 -5.45 -1.84 15.44
C VAL A 75 -6.19 -0.63 16.00
N LYS A 76 -7.18 -0.85 16.88
CA LYS A 76 -7.92 0.22 17.55
C LYS A 76 -7.00 1.03 18.46
N THR A 77 -6.12 0.37 19.21
CA THR A 77 -5.10 1.04 20.03
C THR A 77 -4.19 1.91 19.16
N PHE A 78 -3.58 1.33 18.13
CA PHE A 78 -2.71 2.08 17.21
C PHE A 78 -3.42 3.22 16.48
N SER A 79 -4.71 3.09 16.16
CA SER A 79 -5.47 4.18 15.52
C SER A 79 -5.64 5.41 16.42
N LYS A 80 -5.66 5.20 17.74
CA LYS A 80 -5.72 6.28 18.74
C LYS A 80 -4.34 6.88 18.98
N ASP A 81 -3.32 6.04 19.08
CA ASP A 81 -1.95 6.47 19.38
C ASP A 81 -1.26 7.11 18.18
N TYR A 82 -1.53 6.59 16.98
CA TYR A 82 -0.90 7.01 15.72
C TYR A 82 -1.94 7.29 14.64
N PRO A 83 -2.89 8.22 14.87
CA PRO A 83 -3.99 8.48 13.95
C PRO A 83 -3.51 8.83 12.54
N ALA A 84 -2.32 9.41 12.38
CA ALA A 84 -1.77 9.72 11.06
C ALA A 84 -1.50 8.48 10.19
N PHE A 85 -1.15 7.33 10.80
CA PHE A 85 -0.92 6.08 10.07
C PHE A 85 -2.20 5.43 9.55
N PHE A 86 -3.37 5.92 9.96
CA PHE A 86 -4.67 5.39 9.56
C PHE A 86 -5.44 6.32 8.61
N ARG A 87 -4.80 7.40 8.14
CA ARG A 87 -5.41 8.37 7.20
C ARG A 87 -5.35 7.88 5.76
N TYR A 88 -5.91 6.70 5.53
CA TYR A 88 -6.09 6.13 4.20
C TYR A 88 -7.57 6.01 3.88
N LYS A 89 -7.89 6.01 2.59
CA LYS A 89 -9.28 5.95 2.11
C LYS A 89 -9.89 4.56 2.22
N ASN A 90 -9.05 3.53 2.10
CA ASN A 90 -9.46 2.13 2.10
C ASN A 90 -8.35 1.23 2.68
N LEU A 91 -8.72 0.00 3.02
CA LEU A 91 -7.87 -1.00 3.63
C LEU A 91 -6.65 -1.32 2.76
N TYR A 92 -6.83 -1.52 1.45
CA TYR A 92 -5.72 -1.85 0.56
C TYR A 92 -4.64 -0.77 0.57
N SER A 93 -5.03 0.51 0.54
CA SER A 93 -4.09 1.63 0.57
C SER A 93 -3.29 1.66 1.87
N PHE A 94 -3.93 1.31 2.99
CA PHE A 94 -3.26 1.17 4.29
C PHE A 94 -2.29 -0.01 4.30
N LEU A 95 -2.73 -1.20 3.86
CA LEU A 95 -1.88 -2.40 3.80
C LEU A 95 -0.67 -2.17 2.89
N LYS A 96 -0.84 -1.43 1.78
CA LYS A 96 0.24 -1.07 0.86
C LYS A 96 1.29 -0.16 1.51
N ALA A 97 0.86 0.77 2.35
CA ALA A 97 1.76 1.66 3.08
C ALA A 97 2.33 1.03 4.37
N LEU A 98 1.84 -0.14 4.78
CA LEU A 98 2.18 -0.74 6.07
C LEU A 98 3.67 -0.98 6.23
N TYR A 99 4.36 -1.42 5.19
CA TYR A 99 5.80 -1.65 5.26
C TYR A 99 6.61 -0.36 5.35
N ASP A 100 6.20 0.68 4.62
CA ASP A 100 6.82 2.00 4.71
C ASP A 100 6.70 2.54 6.13
N ILE A 101 5.54 2.37 6.77
CA ILE A 101 5.35 2.71 8.19
C ILE A 101 6.36 1.97 9.06
N HIS A 102 6.51 0.65 8.91
CA HIS A 102 7.49 -0.13 9.68
C HIS A 102 8.91 0.39 9.48
N ILE A 103 9.34 0.60 8.24
CA ILE A 103 10.68 1.09 7.90
C ILE A 103 10.93 2.47 8.51
N VAL A 104 9.99 3.40 8.34
CA VAL A 104 10.09 4.78 8.85
C VAL A 104 10.21 4.79 10.37
N VAL A 105 9.42 3.96 11.05
CA VAL A 105 9.44 3.84 12.51
C VAL A 105 10.73 3.20 13.01
N THR A 106 11.24 2.15 12.34
CA THR A 106 12.45 1.44 12.78
C THR A 106 13.76 2.10 12.38
N LYS A 107 13.77 2.99 11.38
CA LYS A 107 14.98 3.72 10.94
C LYS A 107 15.71 4.45 12.08
N ARG A 108 15.02 4.74 13.17
CA ARG A 108 15.53 5.49 14.34
C ARG A 108 16.13 4.59 15.42
N ILE A 109 15.98 3.27 15.30
CA ILE A 109 16.42 2.30 16.30
C ILE A 109 17.53 1.47 15.68
N PRO A 110 18.81 1.70 16.06
CA PRO A 110 19.92 0.92 15.56
C PRO A 110 19.71 -0.58 15.79
N GLY A 111 19.88 -1.39 14.75
CA GLY A 111 19.74 -2.85 14.84
C GLY A 111 18.29 -3.36 14.86
N ALA A 112 17.29 -2.49 14.69
CA ALA A 112 15.89 -2.93 14.59
C ALA A 112 15.67 -3.87 13.39
N LYS A 113 14.96 -4.97 13.65
CA LYS A 113 14.59 -5.99 12.66
C LYS A 113 13.07 -5.99 12.49
N PRO A 114 12.47 -5.05 11.73
CA PRO A 114 11.04 -5.08 11.45
C PRO A 114 10.66 -6.32 10.64
N PRO A 115 9.40 -6.78 10.70
CA PRO A 115 8.88 -7.73 9.73
C PRO A 115 8.93 -7.12 8.32
N ILE A 116 9.20 -7.96 7.32
CA ILE A 116 9.02 -7.60 5.92
C ILE A 116 7.59 -7.95 5.55
N VAL A 117 6.84 -6.95 5.11
CA VAL A 117 5.45 -7.11 4.70
C VAL A 117 5.32 -6.51 3.32
N ASN A 118 4.78 -7.24 2.36
CA ASN A 118 4.54 -6.70 1.02
C ASN A 118 3.13 -7.04 0.59
N ILE A 119 2.53 -6.20 -0.25
CA ILE A 119 1.25 -6.47 -0.88
C ILE A 119 1.27 -6.02 -2.33
N GLU A 120 0.81 -6.89 -3.22
CA GLU A 120 0.74 -6.66 -4.66
C GLU A 120 -0.68 -6.93 -5.14
N ALA A 121 -1.25 -5.99 -5.91
CA ALA A 121 -2.53 -6.23 -6.57
C ALA A 121 -2.29 -7.16 -7.77
N ILE A 122 -3.02 -8.29 -7.80
CA ILE A 122 -2.99 -9.24 -8.91
C ILE A 122 -4.24 -9.14 -9.80
N ASP A 123 -5.26 -8.41 -9.33
CA ASP A 123 -6.48 -8.08 -10.06
C ASP A 123 -7.11 -6.80 -9.46
N ASN A 124 -8.21 -6.33 -10.03
CA ASN A 124 -8.93 -5.12 -9.60
C ASN A 124 -9.41 -5.20 -8.14
N ASN A 125 -9.73 -6.39 -7.62
CA ASN A 125 -10.23 -6.60 -6.25
C ASN A 125 -9.46 -7.69 -5.48
N LYS A 126 -8.29 -8.10 -5.98
CA LYS A 126 -7.51 -9.21 -5.39
C LYS A 126 -6.06 -8.81 -5.23
N ALA A 127 -5.50 -9.09 -4.05
CA ALA A 127 -4.09 -8.87 -3.76
C ALA A 127 -3.44 -10.08 -3.10
N ILE A 128 -2.13 -10.21 -3.30
CA ILE A 128 -1.29 -11.14 -2.55
C ILE A 128 -0.50 -10.36 -1.53
N MET A 129 -0.59 -10.76 -0.27
CA MET A 129 0.18 -10.19 0.83
C MET A 129 1.15 -11.23 1.38
N THR A 130 2.39 -10.83 1.62
CA THR A 130 3.42 -11.67 2.22
C THR A 130 3.90 -11.07 3.52
N TYR A 131 4.25 -11.94 4.46
CA TYR A 131 4.86 -11.59 5.72
C TYR A 131 6.09 -12.46 5.92
N SER A 132 7.21 -11.84 6.30
CA SER A 132 8.43 -12.55 6.68
C SER A 132 9.06 -11.94 7.93
N SER A 133 9.35 -12.79 8.92
CA SER A 133 10.03 -12.39 10.14
C SER A 133 10.61 -13.61 10.87
N PRO A 134 11.81 -13.51 11.46
CA PRO A 134 12.36 -14.52 12.37
C PRO A 134 11.50 -14.80 13.61
N ARG A 135 10.52 -13.93 13.91
CA ARG A 135 9.67 -14.04 15.11
C ARG A 135 8.42 -14.88 14.90
N GLU A 136 8.09 -15.24 13.65
CA GLU A 136 6.95 -16.12 13.32
C GLU A 136 5.60 -15.73 13.96
N MET A 137 5.36 -14.44 14.21
CA MET A 137 4.13 -13.91 14.80
C MET A 137 2.92 -13.96 13.83
N PHE A 138 2.65 -15.12 13.23
CA PHE A 138 1.64 -15.31 12.19
C PHE A 138 0.22 -15.04 12.70
N ALA A 139 -0.11 -15.50 13.91
CA ALA A 139 -1.43 -15.26 14.48
C ALA A 139 -1.69 -13.77 14.73
N TYR A 140 -0.69 -13.04 15.22
CA TYR A 140 -0.76 -11.59 15.36
C TYR A 140 -0.89 -10.90 13.99
N PHE A 141 -0.15 -11.35 12.96
CA PHE A 141 -0.30 -10.85 11.59
C PHE A 141 -1.74 -11.01 11.06
N HIS A 142 -2.33 -12.20 11.22
CA HIS A 142 -3.72 -12.45 10.82
C HIS A 142 -4.72 -11.63 11.65
N GLY A 143 -4.46 -11.47 12.95
CA GLY A 143 -5.26 -10.64 13.84
C GLY A 143 -5.26 -9.18 13.41
N MET A 144 -4.08 -8.63 13.14
CA MET A 144 -3.91 -7.26 12.65
C MET A 144 -4.59 -7.04 11.30
N LEU A 145 -4.52 -8.00 10.37
CA LEU A 145 -5.23 -7.92 9.09
C LEU A 145 -6.75 -7.87 9.28
N LYS A 146 -7.30 -8.71 10.16
CA LYS A 146 -8.72 -8.71 10.50
C LYS A 146 -9.14 -7.44 11.23
N GLY A 147 -8.34 -6.97 12.19
CA GLY A 147 -8.58 -5.71 12.90
C GLY A 147 -8.56 -4.51 11.97
N ALA A 148 -7.66 -4.49 10.97
CA ALA A 148 -7.60 -3.44 9.96
C ALA A 148 -8.85 -3.45 9.08
N ALA A 149 -9.32 -4.62 8.66
CA ALA A 149 -10.57 -4.75 7.91
C ALA A 149 -11.78 -4.19 8.69
N ILE A 150 -11.87 -4.49 9.98
CA ILE A 150 -12.90 -3.93 10.88
C ILE A 150 -12.77 -2.40 10.99
N TYR A 151 -11.55 -1.88 11.13
CA TYR A 151 -11.30 -0.44 11.26
C TYR A 151 -11.74 0.36 10.02
N TYR A 152 -11.49 -0.17 8.83
CA TYR A 152 -11.89 0.47 7.56
C TYR A 152 -13.32 0.16 7.15
N ASP A 153 -14.06 -0.63 7.93
CA ASP A 153 -15.43 -1.09 7.61
C ASP A 153 -15.48 -1.79 6.24
N GLU A 154 -14.48 -2.62 5.96
CA GLU A 154 -14.35 -3.37 4.70
C GLU A 154 -14.39 -4.87 4.95
N GLU A 155 -15.32 -5.57 4.30
CA GLU A 155 -15.30 -7.03 4.30
C GLU A 155 -14.24 -7.56 3.34
N ILE A 156 -13.39 -8.47 3.83
CA ILE A 156 -12.39 -9.17 3.02
C ILE A 156 -12.49 -10.67 3.21
N LYS A 157 -12.09 -11.42 2.18
CA LYS A 157 -11.81 -12.86 2.30
C LYS A 157 -10.31 -13.07 2.27
N VAL A 158 -9.80 -13.77 3.28
CA VAL A 158 -8.38 -14.09 3.41
C VAL A 158 -8.19 -15.58 3.30
N GLU A 159 -7.32 -16.00 2.39
CA GLU A 159 -6.93 -17.40 2.20
C GLU A 159 -5.41 -17.52 2.35
N THR A 160 -4.94 -18.38 3.25
CA THR A 160 -3.51 -18.67 3.38
C THR A 160 -3.08 -19.61 2.27
N LEU A 161 -2.18 -19.13 1.41
CA LEU A 161 -1.68 -19.89 0.26
C LEU A 161 -0.43 -20.71 0.61
N GLU A 162 0.40 -20.20 1.51
CA GLU A 162 1.70 -20.81 1.85
C GLU A 162 2.12 -20.37 3.26
N THR A 163 2.55 -21.33 4.07
CA THR A 163 3.22 -21.06 5.34
C THR A 163 4.48 -21.92 5.41
N LYS A 164 5.60 -21.27 5.69
CA LYS A 164 6.94 -21.84 5.83
C LYS A 164 7.61 -21.22 7.06
N GLU A 165 8.78 -21.74 7.41
CA GLU A 165 9.62 -21.12 8.44
C GLU A 165 9.84 -19.63 8.12
N ASN A 166 9.54 -18.77 9.08
CA ASN A 166 9.69 -17.32 9.00
C ASN A 166 8.89 -16.63 7.86
N PHE A 167 7.93 -17.30 7.22
CA PHE A 167 7.23 -16.77 6.05
C PHE A 167 5.78 -17.24 5.94
N THR A 168 4.86 -16.32 5.63
CA THR A 168 3.51 -16.67 5.19
C THR A 168 3.06 -15.79 4.03
N LYS A 169 2.23 -16.37 3.16
CA LYS A 169 1.61 -15.72 2.00
C LYS A 169 0.11 -15.93 2.04
N VAL A 170 -0.63 -14.84 1.91
CA VAL A 170 -2.08 -14.84 1.92
C VAL A 170 -2.63 -14.16 0.66
N SER A 171 -3.74 -14.69 0.14
CA SER A 171 -4.58 -14.03 -0.85
C SER A 171 -5.68 -13.27 -0.13
N ILE A 172 -5.87 -12.01 -0.51
CA ILE A 172 -6.91 -11.14 0.02
C ILE A 172 -7.83 -10.74 -1.13
N ILE A 173 -9.13 -10.98 -0.97
CA ILE A 173 -10.17 -10.54 -1.89
C ILE A 173 -10.96 -9.42 -1.20
N PHE A 174 -11.02 -8.27 -1.85
CA PHE A 174 -11.72 -7.07 -1.42
C PHE A 174 -13.10 -7.00 -2.09
N GLN A 175 -14.07 -6.33 -1.45
CA GLN A 175 -15.37 -6.08 -2.07
C GLN A 175 -15.30 -5.03 -3.18
N GLU A 176 -14.48 -3.98 -2.99
CA GLU A 176 -14.34 -2.84 -3.90
C GLU A 176 -13.08 -2.92 -4.78
N GLU A 177 -13.03 -2.10 -5.84
CA GLU A 177 -11.84 -1.97 -6.69
C GLU A 177 -10.69 -1.29 -5.93
N ILE A 178 -9.58 -2.02 -5.76
CA ILE A 178 -8.36 -1.56 -5.06
C ILE A 178 -7.27 -1.05 -6.00
N TYR A 179 -7.33 -1.44 -7.27
CA TYR A 179 -6.32 -1.15 -8.28
C TYR A 179 -6.99 -1.12 -9.66
N ARG A 180 -6.47 -0.30 -10.57
CA ARG A 180 -6.90 -0.31 -11.98
C ARG A 180 -5.70 -0.23 -12.89
N GLU A 181 -5.52 -1.29 -13.66
CA GLU A 181 -4.62 -1.29 -14.81
C GLU A 181 -5.40 -1.03 -16.09
N LYS A 182 -4.93 -0.09 -16.91
CA LYS A 182 -5.51 0.17 -18.22
C LYS A 182 -4.45 0.02 -19.30
N SER A 183 -4.63 -1.02 -20.12
CA SER A 183 -3.79 -1.30 -21.28
C SER A 183 -4.29 -0.54 -22.52
N TYR A 184 -3.39 0.15 -23.21
CA TYR A 184 -3.69 0.91 -24.43
C TYR A 184 -3.09 0.21 -25.65
N GLY A 185 -3.89 -0.64 -26.29
CA GLY A 185 -3.44 -1.49 -27.40
C GLY A 185 -2.89 -0.71 -28.61
N LEU A 186 -3.49 0.44 -28.95
CA LEU A 186 -3.00 1.28 -30.05
C LEU A 186 -1.59 1.80 -29.79
N ASN A 187 -1.32 2.25 -28.56
CA ASN A 187 0.01 2.71 -28.15
C ASN A 187 1.02 1.58 -28.22
N LYS A 188 0.68 0.41 -27.66
CA LYS A 188 1.56 -0.78 -27.67
C LYS A 188 1.89 -1.23 -29.09
N PHE A 189 0.88 -1.28 -29.97
CA PHE A 189 1.05 -1.67 -31.37
C PHE A 189 2.09 -0.79 -32.07
N PHE A 190 1.99 0.53 -31.90
CA PHE A 190 2.93 1.47 -32.51
C PHE A 190 4.27 1.63 -31.77
N SER A 191 4.45 0.98 -30.61
CA SER A 191 5.75 0.98 -29.92
C SER A 191 6.77 0.07 -30.60
N PHE A 192 6.36 -1.01 -31.26
CA PHE A 192 7.27 -2.01 -31.85
C PHE A 192 8.43 -2.48 -30.93
N GLY A 193 8.28 -2.33 -29.62
CA GLY A 193 9.31 -2.62 -28.61
C GLY A 193 10.36 -1.52 -28.34
N PHE A 194 10.56 -0.54 -29.24
CA PHE A 194 11.61 0.48 -29.10
C PHE A 194 11.15 1.93 -29.35
N ILE A 195 10.00 2.13 -29.99
CA ILE A 195 9.45 3.45 -30.32
C ILE A 195 8.66 3.99 -29.13
N LYS A 196 9.29 4.85 -28.34
CA LYS A 196 8.63 5.55 -27.22
C LYS A 196 8.06 6.93 -27.57
N LYS A 197 8.57 7.56 -28.63
CA LYS A 197 8.22 8.94 -29.01
C LYS A 197 6.89 9.01 -29.74
N LEU A 198 6.00 9.89 -29.29
CA LEU A 198 4.65 10.04 -29.85
C LEU A 198 4.70 10.51 -31.31
N GLU A 199 5.61 11.43 -31.64
CA GLU A 199 5.72 11.99 -32.99
C GLU A 199 6.08 10.90 -34.00
N THR A 200 6.99 9.99 -33.62
CA THR A 200 7.40 8.86 -34.45
C THR A 200 6.24 7.88 -34.68
N LYS A 201 5.43 7.61 -33.65
CA LYS A 201 4.24 6.75 -33.77
C LYS A 201 3.21 7.34 -34.72
N ILE A 202 2.93 8.64 -34.60
CA ILE A 202 2.00 9.35 -35.49
C ILE A 202 2.53 9.33 -36.92
N ALA A 203 3.82 9.62 -37.13
CA ALA A 203 4.43 9.61 -38.46
C ALA A 203 4.34 8.22 -39.12
N LEU A 204 4.68 7.16 -38.38
CA LEU A 204 4.62 5.79 -38.89
C LEU A 204 3.20 5.35 -39.22
N ALA A 205 2.24 5.63 -38.34
CA ALA A 205 0.83 5.35 -38.61
C ALA A 205 0.29 6.14 -39.80
N SER A 206 0.72 7.39 -39.96
CA SER A 206 0.33 8.25 -41.09
C SER A 206 0.90 7.73 -42.41
N LEU A 207 2.12 7.20 -42.40
CA LEU A 207 2.71 6.52 -43.54
C LEU A 207 1.94 5.23 -43.89
N LEU A 208 1.66 4.40 -42.90
CA LEU A 208 1.02 3.09 -43.09
C LEU A 208 -0.45 3.20 -43.52
N PHE A 209 -1.21 4.11 -42.92
CA PHE A 209 -2.66 4.23 -43.15
C PHE A 209 -3.04 5.40 -44.05
N GLY A 210 -2.15 6.35 -44.27
CA GLY A 210 -2.35 7.45 -45.22
C GLY A 210 -1.53 7.25 -46.49
N GLY A 211 -0.20 7.25 -46.34
CA GLY A 211 0.73 7.20 -47.47
C GLY A 211 0.57 5.97 -48.37
N ILE A 212 0.63 4.76 -47.80
CA ILE A 212 0.51 3.52 -48.59
C ILE A 212 -0.86 3.42 -49.29
N PRO A 213 -2.01 3.63 -48.61
CA PRO A 213 -3.31 3.64 -49.27
C PRO A 213 -3.43 4.68 -50.38
N ILE A 214 -2.90 5.89 -50.19
CA ILE A 214 -2.88 6.92 -51.24
C ILE A 214 -2.13 6.41 -52.49
N ILE A 215 -0.96 5.78 -52.32
CA ILE A 215 -0.16 5.22 -53.42
C ILE A 215 -0.89 4.07 -54.14
N ILE A 216 -1.63 3.25 -53.40
CA ILE A 216 -2.38 2.14 -53.99
C ILE A 216 -3.59 2.67 -54.76
N LEU A 217 -4.37 3.56 -54.15
CA LEU A 217 -5.59 4.12 -54.74
C LEU A 217 -5.30 4.97 -55.99
N SER A 218 -4.17 5.69 -56.01
CA SER A 218 -3.78 6.50 -57.17
C SER A 218 -3.53 5.68 -58.44
N ARG A 219 -3.35 4.36 -58.34
CA ARG A 219 -3.23 3.45 -59.50
C ARG A 219 -4.57 3.12 -60.15
N PHE A 220 -5.68 3.35 -59.45
CA PHE A 220 -7.02 2.91 -59.88
C PHE A 220 -8.03 4.06 -60.04
N ILE A 221 -7.68 5.29 -59.61
CA ILE A 221 -8.60 6.45 -59.58
C ILE A 221 -7.98 7.61 -60.35
N ASP A 222 -8.80 8.31 -61.14
CA ASP A 222 -8.41 9.53 -61.87
C ASP A 222 -7.87 10.63 -60.94
N GLU A 223 -6.85 11.36 -61.42
CA GLU A 223 -6.15 12.38 -60.63
C GLU A 223 -7.05 13.47 -60.05
N LYS A 224 -8.08 13.89 -60.81
CA LYS A 224 -9.05 14.92 -60.37
C LYS A 224 -9.86 14.50 -59.15
N ILE A 225 -10.14 13.20 -59.02
CA ILE A 225 -10.87 12.63 -57.88
C ILE A 225 -9.87 12.26 -56.77
N MET A 226 -8.66 11.82 -57.13
CA MET A 226 -7.66 11.41 -56.17
C MET A 226 -7.08 12.57 -55.34
N MET A 227 -6.88 13.76 -55.94
CA MET A 227 -6.35 14.94 -55.23
C MET A 227 -7.14 15.33 -53.96
N PRO A 228 -8.47 15.56 -54.01
CA PRO A 228 -9.23 15.89 -52.80
C PRO A 228 -9.24 14.75 -51.78
N ILE A 229 -9.24 13.49 -52.24
CA ILE A 229 -9.16 12.31 -51.35
C ILE A 229 -7.81 12.26 -50.63
N ALA A 230 -6.71 12.47 -51.34
CA ALA A 230 -5.37 12.47 -50.76
C ALA A 230 -5.21 13.57 -49.70
N LEU A 231 -5.71 14.78 -49.97
CA LEU A 231 -5.73 15.87 -49.00
C LEU A 231 -6.54 15.50 -47.75
N LEU A 232 -7.73 14.94 -47.94
CA LEU A 232 -8.58 14.51 -46.82
C LEU A 232 -7.89 13.43 -45.97
N ILE A 233 -7.32 12.40 -46.61
CA ILE A 233 -6.60 11.31 -45.92
C ILE A 233 -5.37 11.85 -45.18
N SER A 234 -4.61 12.77 -45.79
CA SER A 234 -3.42 13.37 -45.16
C SER A 234 -3.73 14.18 -43.90
N PHE A 235 -4.97 14.65 -43.75
CA PHE A 235 -5.42 15.32 -42.52
C PHE A 235 -6.08 14.34 -41.55
N LEU A 236 -7.03 13.52 -42.02
CA LEU A 236 -7.83 12.66 -41.16
C LEU A 236 -7.01 11.58 -40.45
N ILE A 237 -6.04 10.97 -41.14
CA ILE A 237 -5.27 9.87 -40.55
C ILE A 237 -4.40 10.36 -39.37
N PRO A 238 -3.52 11.38 -39.52
CA PRO A 238 -2.77 11.90 -38.38
C PRO A 238 -3.68 12.39 -37.24
N PHE A 239 -4.81 13.02 -37.55
CA PHE A 239 -5.75 13.51 -36.54
C PHE A 239 -6.36 12.36 -35.71
N LEU A 240 -6.89 11.33 -36.37
CA LEU A 240 -7.53 10.19 -35.69
C LEU A 240 -6.51 9.37 -34.91
N VAL A 241 -5.34 9.09 -35.49
CA VAL A 241 -4.25 8.39 -34.82
C VAL A 241 -3.76 9.19 -33.62
N GLY A 242 -3.51 10.50 -33.80
CA GLY A 242 -3.07 11.39 -32.74
C GLY A 242 -4.04 11.37 -31.57
N LYS A 243 -5.34 11.58 -31.85
CA LYS A 243 -6.41 11.50 -30.84
C LYS A 243 -6.43 10.16 -30.10
N GLY A 244 -6.21 9.04 -30.80
CA GLY A 244 -6.15 7.72 -30.19
C GLY A 244 -4.93 7.52 -29.29
N LEU A 245 -3.74 7.92 -29.76
CA LEU A 245 -2.47 7.72 -29.05
C LEU A 245 -2.32 8.62 -27.82
N VAL A 246 -2.96 9.79 -27.78
CA VAL A 246 -2.93 10.70 -26.61
C VAL A 246 -3.96 10.35 -25.54
N LYS A 247 -4.84 9.38 -25.78
CA LYS A 247 -5.88 8.95 -24.82
C LYS A 247 -5.34 8.60 -23.40
N PRO A 248 -4.13 8.02 -23.23
CA PRO A 248 -3.55 7.81 -21.89
C PRO A 248 -3.43 9.09 -21.05
N MET A 249 -3.32 10.26 -21.67
CA MET A 249 -3.18 11.55 -20.99
C MET A 249 -4.36 11.84 -20.05
N GLU A 250 -5.58 11.41 -20.39
CA GLU A 250 -6.76 11.59 -19.53
C GLU A 250 -6.57 10.92 -18.15
N ALA A 251 -5.95 9.73 -18.13
CA ALA A 251 -5.70 9.00 -16.89
C ALA A 251 -4.57 9.65 -16.07
N ILE A 252 -3.56 10.21 -16.74
CA ILE A 252 -2.47 11.00 -16.11
C ILE A 252 -3.04 12.26 -15.46
N ILE A 253 -3.87 13.03 -16.19
CA ILE A 253 -4.53 14.24 -15.66
C ILE A 253 -5.36 13.90 -14.42
N LYS A 254 -6.13 12.80 -14.46
CA LYS A 254 -6.90 12.34 -13.30
C LYS A 254 -6.01 12.03 -12.09
N SER A 255 -4.84 11.42 -12.29
CA SER A 255 -3.87 11.20 -11.21
C SER A 255 -3.30 12.50 -10.63
N ILE A 256 -3.16 13.56 -11.45
CA ILE A 256 -2.76 14.90 -10.98
C ILE A 256 -3.87 15.57 -10.18
N GLU A 257 -5.13 15.46 -10.63
CA GLU A 257 -6.29 15.99 -9.90
C GLU A 257 -6.43 15.36 -8.52
N GLU A 258 -6.16 14.08 -8.39
CA GLU A 258 -6.11 13.37 -7.11
C GLU A 258 -5.02 13.91 -6.19
N ILE A 259 -3.80 14.12 -6.70
CA ILE A 259 -2.72 14.74 -5.92
C ILE A 259 -3.15 16.13 -5.43
N LYS A 260 -3.78 16.93 -6.29
CA LYS A 260 -4.31 18.26 -5.93
C LYS A 260 -5.38 18.16 -4.84
N ALA A 261 -6.23 17.14 -4.88
CA ALA A 261 -7.23 16.83 -3.86
C ALA A 261 -6.62 16.17 -2.60
N LYS A 262 -5.31 15.92 -2.57
CA LYS A 262 -4.60 15.16 -1.52
C LYS A 262 -5.10 13.72 -1.38
N ASP A 263 -5.78 13.18 -2.40
CA ASP A 263 -6.14 11.78 -2.47
C ASP A 263 -4.95 11.02 -3.08
N LEU A 264 -4.10 10.48 -2.21
CA LEU A 264 -2.95 9.69 -2.63
C LEU A 264 -3.28 8.20 -2.67
N SER A 265 -4.48 7.78 -2.26
CA SER A 265 -4.78 6.36 -1.96
C SER A 265 -4.72 5.49 -3.21
N PHE A 266 -5.27 5.98 -4.32
CA PHE A 266 -5.42 5.22 -5.55
C PHE A 266 -4.21 5.35 -6.49
N GLU A 267 -3.66 4.21 -6.90
CA GLU A 267 -2.63 4.13 -7.93
C GLU A 267 -3.24 3.69 -9.25
N ARG A 268 -2.89 4.39 -10.33
CA ARG A 268 -3.28 4.02 -11.68
C ARG A 268 -2.09 3.47 -12.39
N SER A 269 -2.23 2.27 -12.95
CA SER A 269 -1.25 1.75 -13.89
C SER A 269 -1.75 1.92 -15.31
N ILE A 270 -0.88 2.44 -16.16
CA ILE A 270 -1.11 2.60 -17.58
C ILE A 270 -0.05 1.77 -18.28
N SER A 271 -0.49 0.92 -19.20
CA SER A 271 0.43 0.14 -20.02
C SER A 271 0.32 0.57 -21.49
N THR A 272 1.33 1.28 -21.98
CA THR A 272 1.43 1.87 -23.33
C THR A 272 2.78 1.57 -24.01
N ASN A 273 3.79 1.10 -23.27
CA ASN A 273 5.18 0.93 -23.72
C ASN A 273 5.76 2.21 -24.35
N ASP A 274 5.43 3.38 -23.79
CA ASP A 274 5.87 4.69 -24.30
C ASP A 274 5.97 5.76 -23.20
N LEU A 275 6.21 7.01 -23.63
CA LEU A 275 6.31 8.17 -22.75
C LEU A 275 5.18 8.28 -21.72
N PHE A 276 3.94 7.91 -22.06
CA PHE A 276 2.81 8.05 -21.15
C PHE A 276 2.90 7.09 -19.95
N GLU A 277 3.40 5.87 -20.19
CA GLU A 277 3.67 4.91 -19.12
C GLU A 277 4.81 5.39 -18.22
N ASP A 278 5.89 5.91 -18.82
CA ASP A 278 7.01 6.50 -18.07
C ASP A 278 6.53 7.67 -17.17
N ILE A 279 5.71 8.59 -17.70
CA ILE A 279 5.12 9.70 -16.92
C ILE A 279 4.21 9.20 -15.80
N ASN A 280 3.34 8.21 -16.10
CA ASN A 280 2.41 7.67 -15.12
C ASN A 280 3.16 7.00 -13.95
N ASN A 281 4.24 6.27 -14.25
CA ASN A 281 5.10 5.65 -13.24
C ASN A 281 5.75 6.70 -12.34
N SER A 282 6.29 7.79 -12.91
CA SER A 282 6.83 8.90 -12.11
C SER A 282 5.78 9.58 -11.24
N ILE A 283 4.53 9.71 -11.71
CA ILE A 283 3.44 10.25 -10.89
C ILE A 283 3.11 9.34 -9.70
N ASN A 284 3.07 8.03 -9.92
CA ASN A 284 2.87 7.06 -8.83
C ASN A 284 4.03 7.10 -7.83
N GLU A 285 5.27 7.26 -8.29
CA GLU A 285 6.44 7.45 -7.43
C GLU A 285 6.33 8.72 -6.58
N ILE A 286 5.91 9.84 -7.17
CA ILE A 286 5.65 11.09 -6.44
C ILE A 286 4.58 10.88 -5.36
N LYS A 287 3.48 10.20 -5.69
CA LYS A 287 2.44 9.87 -4.69
C LYS A 287 3.00 9.04 -3.54
N ALA A 288 3.86 8.07 -3.84
CA ALA A 288 4.50 7.22 -2.83
C ALA A 288 5.43 8.03 -1.92
N ILE A 289 6.29 8.89 -2.48
CA ILE A 289 7.20 9.74 -1.69
C ILE A 289 6.41 10.66 -0.75
N ILE A 290 5.37 11.35 -1.25
CA ILE A 290 4.55 12.26 -0.44
C ILE A 290 3.87 11.50 0.71
N LYS A 291 3.36 10.28 0.46
CA LYS A 291 2.80 9.42 1.52
C LYS A 291 3.85 9.12 2.59
N THR A 292 5.02 8.65 2.19
CA THR A 292 6.09 8.24 3.11
C THR A 292 6.58 9.41 3.97
N ASP A 293 6.74 10.59 3.39
CA ASP A 293 7.12 11.80 4.13
C ASP A 293 6.04 12.19 5.14
N PHE A 294 4.76 12.20 4.73
CA PHE A 294 3.65 12.54 5.61
C PHE A 294 3.57 11.58 6.81
N VAL A 295 3.69 10.28 6.55
CA VAL A 295 3.75 9.22 7.57
C VAL A 295 4.92 9.48 8.52
N GLY A 296 6.12 9.77 8.00
CA GLY A 296 7.30 10.00 8.83
C GLY A 296 7.20 11.20 9.76
N TYR A 297 6.75 12.34 9.26
CA TYR A 297 6.61 13.54 10.09
C TYR A 297 5.52 13.37 11.14
N LYS A 298 4.33 12.95 10.72
CA LYS A 298 3.18 12.86 11.62
C LYS A 298 3.27 11.70 12.60
N GLY A 299 3.80 10.55 12.19
CA GLY A 299 4.04 9.43 13.09
C GLY A 299 4.95 9.79 14.26
N THR A 300 5.94 10.66 14.02
CA THR A 300 6.81 11.19 15.09
C THR A 300 6.05 12.07 16.05
N THR A 301 5.24 13.00 15.51
CA THR A 301 4.44 13.90 16.34
C THR A 301 3.46 13.12 17.21
N ASP A 302 2.78 12.13 16.61
CA ASP A 302 1.85 11.26 17.31
C ASP A 302 2.56 10.46 18.43
N GLU A 303 3.74 9.88 18.14
CA GLU A 303 4.55 9.18 19.15
C GLU A 303 4.96 10.06 20.33
N LEU A 304 5.37 11.30 20.05
CA LEU A 304 5.75 12.27 21.09
C LEU A 304 4.55 12.72 21.91
N ASN A 305 3.38 12.91 21.29
CA ASN A 305 2.15 13.25 22.00
C ASN A 305 1.73 12.12 22.94
N VAL A 306 1.74 10.86 22.47
CA VAL A 306 1.42 9.69 23.31
C VAL A 306 2.37 9.60 24.50
N PHE A 307 3.67 9.82 24.30
CA PHE A 307 4.64 9.83 25.39
C PHE A 307 4.37 10.97 26.39
N ALA A 308 4.10 12.19 25.90
CA ALA A 308 3.84 13.36 26.74
C ALA A 308 2.55 13.21 27.57
N ASP A 309 1.46 12.73 26.95
CA ASP A 309 0.18 12.48 27.62
C ASP A 309 0.37 11.46 28.76
N ARG A 310 1.11 10.38 28.50
CA ARG A 310 1.40 9.36 29.52
C ARG A 310 2.25 9.87 30.67
N PHE A 311 3.24 10.70 30.36
CA PHE A 311 4.05 11.34 31.39
C PHE A 311 3.19 12.25 32.28
N ASN A 312 2.25 12.98 31.68
CA ASN A 312 1.33 13.84 32.42
C ASN A 312 0.34 13.05 33.29
N ASP A 313 -0.23 11.96 32.78
CA ASP A 313 -1.16 11.10 33.53
C ASP A 313 -0.52 10.53 34.81
N ILE A 314 0.74 10.11 34.75
CA ILE A 314 1.45 9.52 35.89
C ILE A 314 1.97 10.60 36.84
N SER A 315 2.40 11.76 36.35
CA SER A 315 2.84 12.86 37.22
C SER A 315 1.70 13.59 37.94
N SER A 316 0.45 13.41 37.47
CA SER A 316 -0.75 13.98 38.08
C SER A 316 -1.42 13.06 39.11
N ASN A 317 -0.95 11.81 39.25
CA ASN A 317 -1.39 10.84 40.26
C ASN A 317 -0.33 10.68 41.36
#